data_AF-A0A9X5REJ7-F1
#
_entry.id   AF-A0A9X5REJ7-F1
#
_cell.length_a   1.000
_cell.length_b   1.000
_cell.length_c   1.000
_cell.angle_alpha   90.00
_cell.angle_beta   90.00
_cell.angle_gamma   90.00
#
_symmetry.space_group_name_H-M   'P 1'
#
loop_
_entity.id
_entity.type
_entity.pdbx_description
1 polymer ?
#
loop_
_entity_poly.entity_id
_entity_poly.type
_entity_poly.pdbx_seq_one_letter_code
_entity_poly.pdbx_strand_id
1 'polypeptide(L)'
;MLTAKCIGCGCTDDHACVENGQPCHWLRVNRVEGIGVCSSCPDALNQFASTSQEQATGQDDYRNSPEWKDFSSRISNALCGGRSKAK
;
A
#
# COMPACT_ATOMS: atom_id res chain seq x y z
N MET A 1 3.30 -18.13 -8.39
CA MET A 1 4.03 -17.39 -7.33
C MET A 1 4.84 -16.31 -8.03
N LEU A 2 4.74 -15.05 -7.61
CA LEU A 2 5.53 -13.97 -8.21
C LEU A 2 6.94 -14.00 -7.60
N THR A 3 7.97 -13.99 -8.44
CA THR A 3 9.36 -13.85 -8.00
C THR A 3 9.57 -12.43 -7.53
N ALA A 4 9.84 -12.24 -6.23
CA ALA A 4 10.14 -10.92 -5.72
C ALA A 4 11.47 -10.41 -6.27
N LYS A 5 11.44 -9.19 -6.83
CA LYS A 5 12.63 -8.52 -7.38
C LYS A 5 12.96 -7.26 -6.58
N CYS A 6 14.24 -7.07 -6.28
CA CYS A 6 14.71 -5.85 -5.63
C CYS A 6 14.53 -4.65 -6.56
N ILE A 7 13.90 -3.57 -6.09
CA ILE A 7 13.71 -2.36 -6.90
C ILE A 7 14.99 -1.53 -7.08
N GLY A 8 16.02 -1.75 -6.25
CA GLY A 8 17.32 -1.09 -6.36
C GLY A 8 18.25 -1.82 -7.33
N CYS A 9 18.71 -3.02 -6.94
CA CYS A 9 19.68 -3.80 -7.70
C CYS A 9 19.07 -4.86 -8.62
N GLY A 10 17.78 -5.17 -8.49
CA GLY A 10 17.14 -6.21 -9.30
C GLY A 10 17.41 -7.65 -8.85
N CYS A 11 18.03 -7.87 -7.68
CA CYS A 11 18.27 -9.22 -7.17
C CYS A 11 16.96 -9.98 -6.91
N THR A 12 17.03 -11.30 -6.98
CA THR A 12 15.94 -12.23 -6.73
C THR A 12 16.37 -13.28 -5.71
N ASP A 13 15.46 -14.19 -5.33
CA ASP A 13 15.76 -15.28 -4.39
C ASP A 13 16.88 -16.20 -4.88
N ASP A 14 16.98 -16.39 -6.21
CA ASP A 14 17.98 -17.25 -6.85
C ASP A 14 19.25 -16.47 -7.26
N HIS A 15 19.12 -15.17 -7.54
CA HIS A 15 20.22 -14.28 -7.93
C HIS A 15 20.39 -13.15 -6.92
N ALA A 16 21.02 -13.47 -5.78
CA ALA A 16 21.37 -12.50 -4.74
C ALA A 16 22.62 -11.68 -5.15
N CYS A 17 22.63 -10.39 -4.82
CA CYS A 17 23.84 -9.58 -4.89
C CYS A 17 24.86 -10.10 -3.88
N VAL A 18 26.15 -10.01 -4.23
CA VAL A 18 27.24 -10.32 -3.30
C VAL A 18 27.84 -9.00 -2.84
N GLU A 19 27.65 -8.67 -1.56
CA GLU A 19 28.23 -7.48 -0.94
C GLU A 19 29.27 -7.92 0.09
N ASN A 20 30.50 -7.44 -0.09
CA ASN A 20 31.62 -7.76 0.80
C ASN A 20 31.88 -9.28 1.00
N GLY A 21 31.61 -10.09 -0.03
CA GLY A 21 31.77 -11.55 0.01
C GLY A 21 30.62 -12.32 0.66
N GLN A 22 29.55 -11.63 1.09
CA GLN A 22 28.34 -12.25 1.62
C GLN A 22 27.15 -12.00 0.70
N PRO A 23 26.26 -13.00 0.50
CA PRO A 23 25.03 -12.79 -0.25
C PRO A 23 24.13 -11.80 0.49
N CYS A 24 23.50 -10.88 -0.24
CA CYS A 24 22.52 -9.98 0.31
C CYS A 24 21.27 -10.76 0.73
N HIS A 25 20.54 -10.23 1.71
CA HIS A 25 19.28 -10.78 2.16
C HIS A 25 18.15 -9.76 2.01
N TRP A 26 16.91 -10.22 1.99
CA TRP A 26 15.74 -9.36 1.93
C TRP A 26 15.59 -8.57 3.24
N LEU A 27 15.64 -7.24 3.16
CA LEU A 27 15.27 -6.36 4.29
C LEU A 27 13.75 -6.22 4.37
N ARG A 28 13.12 -6.01 3.22
CA ARG A 28 11.67 -5.91 3.05
C ARG A 28 11.26 -6.53 1.73
N VAL A 29 10.20 -7.33 1.73
CA VAL A 29 9.70 -7.98 0.52
C VAL A 29 8.19 -8.05 0.54
N ASN A 30 7.57 -7.65 -0.56
CA ASN A 30 6.15 -7.84 -0.82
C ASN A 30 5.97 -8.87 -1.93
N ARG A 31 5.67 -10.11 -1.52
CA ARG A 31 5.44 -11.23 -2.44
C ARG A 31 4.10 -11.15 -3.17
N VAL A 32 3.18 -10.29 -2.73
CA VAL A 32 1.90 -10.04 -3.40
C VAL A 32 2.13 -9.25 -4.68
N GLU A 33 2.96 -8.21 -4.58
CA GLU A 33 3.30 -7.31 -5.69
C GLU A 33 4.54 -7.79 -6.49
N GLY A 34 5.28 -8.78 -5.97
CA GLY A 34 6.51 -9.27 -6.61
C GLY A 34 7.69 -8.30 -6.52
N ILE A 35 7.69 -7.40 -5.53
CA ILE A 35 8.72 -6.37 -5.34
C ILE A 35 9.33 -6.43 -3.93
N GLY A 36 10.58 -6.02 -3.80
CA GLY A 36 11.27 -5.98 -2.51
C GLY A 36 12.50 -5.08 -2.50
N VAL A 37 13.21 -5.09 -1.39
CA VAL A 37 14.48 -4.39 -1.18
C VAL A 37 15.42 -5.30 -0.39
N CYS A 38 16.65 -5.47 -0.90
CA CYS A 38 17.70 -6.24 -0.26
C CYS A 38 18.63 -5.36 0.59
N SER A 39 19.46 -5.97 1.43
CA SER A 39 20.42 -5.31 2.32
C SER A 39 21.43 -4.39 1.60
N SER A 40 21.77 -4.71 0.35
CA SER A 40 22.68 -3.92 -0.48
C SER A 40 22.06 -2.63 -1.03
N CYS A 41 20.74 -2.44 -0.90
CA CYS A 41 20.04 -1.24 -1.38
C CYS A 41 19.24 -0.56 -0.26
N PRO A 42 19.90 -0.04 0.79
CA PRO A 42 19.20 0.62 1.89
C PRO A 42 18.52 1.92 1.45
N ASP A 43 19.03 2.58 0.40
CA ASP A 43 18.43 3.81 -0.15
C ASP A 43 17.03 3.56 -0.73
N ALA A 44 16.90 2.45 -1.48
CA ALA A 44 15.62 2.01 -2.05
C ALA A 44 14.60 1.57 -0.97
N LEU A 45 15.05 1.26 0.25
CA LEU A 45 14.18 0.87 1.36
C LEU A 45 13.23 2.00 1.74
N ASN A 46 13.72 3.25 1.74
CA ASN A 46 12.91 4.41 2.08
C ASN A 46 11.78 4.62 1.07
N GLN A 47 12.09 4.47 -0.23
CA GLN A 47 11.11 4.54 -1.32
C GLN A 47 10.07 3.39 -1.26
N PHE A 48 10.52 2.19 -0.86
CA PHE A 48 9.64 1.03 -0.68
C PHE A 48 8.67 1.19 0.51
N ALA A 49 9.12 1.86 1.58
CA ALA A 49 8.29 2.16 2.73
C ALA A 49 7.16 3.16 2.39
N SER A 50 7.44 4.17 1.55
CA SER A 50 6.43 5.12 1.09
C SER A 50 5.40 4.46 0.17
N THR A 51 5.84 3.64 -0.79
CA THR A 51 4.93 2.94 -1.72
C THR A 51 3.99 1.93 -1.04
N SER A 52 4.40 1.34 0.09
CA SER A 52 3.53 0.44 0.86
C SER A 52 2.41 1.18 1.61
N GLN A 53 2.59 2.47 1.89
CA GLN A 53 1.59 3.30 2.60
C GLN A 53 0.63 3.95 1.61
N GLU A 54 1.08 4.23 0.39
CA GLU A 54 0.26 4.86 -0.64
C GLU A 54 -0.68 3.91 -1.40
N GLN A 55 -0.55 2.59 -1.27
CA GLN A 55 -1.55 1.65 -1.79
C GLN A 55 -2.89 1.69 -1.01
N ALA A 56 -2.98 2.52 0.04
CA ALA A 56 -4.25 2.93 0.68
C ALA A 56 -4.87 4.21 0.05
N THR A 57 -4.30 4.76 -1.02
CA THR A 57 -4.75 6.05 -1.61
C THR A 57 -5.77 5.90 -2.74
N GLY A 58 -6.28 4.70 -3.03
CA GLY A 58 -7.51 4.54 -3.81
C GLY A 58 -8.77 5.00 -3.04
N GLN A 59 -8.65 5.24 -1.74
CA GLN A 59 -9.77 5.58 -0.86
C GLN A 59 -10.02 7.10 -0.78
N ASP A 60 -9.03 7.95 -1.05
CA ASP A 60 -9.18 9.41 -0.96
C ASP A 60 -9.96 9.98 -2.16
N ASP A 61 -9.74 9.42 -3.35
CA ASP A 61 -10.44 9.84 -4.57
C ASP A 61 -11.95 9.53 -4.51
N TYR A 62 -12.31 8.33 -4.04
CA TYR A 62 -13.72 7.93 -3.89
C TYR A 62 -14.46 8.77 -2.83
N ARG A 63 -13.79 9.17 -1.75
CA ARG A 63 -14.37 10.03 -0.71
C ARG A 63 -14.66 11.45 -1.21
N ASN A 64 -13.89 11.94 -2.18
CA ASN A 64 -14.14 13.27 -2.77
C ASN A 64 -15.21 13.25 -3.88
N SER A 65 -15.48 12.07 -4.45
CA SER A 65 -16.47 11.90 -5.52
C SER A 65 -17.86 12.40 -5.12
N PRO A 66 -18.56 13.15 -5.99
CA PRO A 66 -19.92 13.62 -5.74
C PRO A 66 -20.91 12.48 -5.41
N GLU A 67 -20.71 11.29 -5.96
CA GLU A 67 -21.49 10.08 -5.67
C GLU A 67 -21.44 9.70 -4.17
N TRP A 68 -20.25 9.80 -3.54
CA TRP A 68 -20.07 9.52 -2.12
C TRP A 68 -20.76 10.56 -1.23
N LYS A 69 -20.74 11.83 -1.66
CA LYS A 69 -21.41 12.93 -0.93
C LYS A 69 -22.94 12.76 -0.94
N ASP A 70 -23.54 12.30 -2.05
CA ASP A 70 -24.97 11.96 -2.11
C ASP A 70 -25.31 10.76 -1.19
N PHE A 71 -24.53 9.69 -1.29
CA PHE A 71 -24.70 8.49 -0.46
C PHE A 71 -24.61 8.78 1.04
N SER A 72 -23.59 9.52 1.48
CA SER A 72 -23.41 9.92 2.89
C SER A 72 -24.55 10.83 3.37
N SER A 73 -25.07 11.69 2.50
CA SER A 73 -26.21 12.58 2.81
C SER A 73 -27.51 11.80 2.97
N ARG A 74 -27.75 10.80 2.11
CA ARG A 74 -28.91 9.91 2.20
C ARG A 74 -28.90 9.07 3.48
N ILE A 75 -27.75 8.54 3.87
CA ILE A 75 -27.60 7.82 5.15
C ILE A 75 -27.86 8.75 6.34
N SER A 76 -27.29 9.96 6.33
CA SER A 76 -27.47 10.93 7.43
C SER A 76 -28.94 11.35 7.57
N ASN A 77 -29.64 11.59 6.45
CA ASN A 77 -31.06 11.92 6.44
C ASN A 77 -31.96 10.74 6.89
N ALA A 78 -31.58 9.51 6.55
CA ALA A 78 -32.30 8.32 7.00
C ALA A 78 -32.19 8.11 8.52
N LEU A 79 -31.04 8.43 9.12
CA LEU A 79 -30.84 8.36 10.57
C LEU A 79 -31.56 9.48 11.34
N CYS A 80 -31.77 10.65 10.72
CA CYS A 80 -32.55 11.75 11.30
C CYS A 80 -34.08 11.60 11.11
N GLY A 81 -34.57 10.52 10.49
CA GLY A 81 -35.99 10.24 10.28
C GLY A 81 -36.74 9.65 11.49
N GLY A 82 -36.12 9.62 12.68
CA GLY A 82 -36.64 8.90 13.85
C GLY A 82 -37.26 9.74 14.97
N ARG A 83 -37.64 11.01 14.76
CA ARG A 83 -38.37 11.76 15.81
C ARG A 83 -39.40 12.74 15.29
N SER A 84 -40.43 12.22 14.63
CA SER A 84 -41.72 12.92 14.55
C SER A 84 -42.61 12.55 15.73
N LYS A 85 -43.14 13.58 16.38
CA LYS A 85 -44.30 13.63 17.31
C LYS A 85 -44.07 13.29 18.78
N ALA A 86 -44.03 14.33 19.60
CA ALA A 86 -44.85 14.38 20.82
C ALA A 86 -45.53 15.75 20.88
N LYS A 87 -46.83 15.68 21.17
CA LYS A 87 -47.82 16.75 21.17
C LYS A 87 -47.64 17.66 22.39
#